data_AF-A0A7Y0FN99-F1
#
_entry.id   AF-A0A7Y0FN99-F1
#
_cell.length_a   1.000
_cell.length_b   1.000
_cell.length_c   1.000
_cell.angle_alpha   90.00
_cell.angle_beta   90.00
_cell.angle_gamma   90.00
#
_symmetry.space_group_name_H-M   'P 1'
#
loop_
_entity.id
_entity.type
_entity.pdbx_description
1 polymer ?
#
loop_
_entity_poly.entity_id
_entity_poly.type
_entity_poly.pdbx_seq_one_letter_code
_entity_poly.pdbx_strand_id
1 'polypeptide(L)'
;MQTTTSPPRAAASPVRRFVGRHLYRWHRVLGLLTVLPVLAWTLSGISHPLMANWLRPPIAHETVPTPALRASALGVPVPQILARYQLGTVRNLRVVQYRRQPYYQLADYRGQLRYFAAATGQELPQGDRAYAEDVARYLLADSTSAVARAERLTHYTADYKFINRLLPVWKITFDRPDGMAVFVETGQSRLGTFNNYARARFLWLFGMLHNWDFLDALPRPLHLGIMLIFTTVLWVSALSGLVIYGFVRRKLRQPRSPHDQVGWLRRRHRTLGLWVAFVTFTFALSASYHLWQKLTPDRREQVARVNAFTASDFTWPLTAALTGPAPVQGVSLARVGGQPYYRLVALGAGGPPQVTYRSTRDGSVLPDGEFAYARELSEQFAQALDGHLVPGTALAGANDALPADCCVLPATPSPEAETRTAIGTAAASLGAAPASPAALGSPELVTRFAGEYGFVNKRLPVVKLTYAGAGHPALYVEPATGRPAALVRDGDRREGLSFAVLHKFFLMDWAGKNVRDAVAIFSALGVLVVTLYGMALALKTWR
;
A
#
# COMPACT_ATOMS: atom_id res chain seq x y z
N MET A 1 25.65 55.70 -53.73
CA MET A 1 26.05 54.81 -52.62
C MET A 1 25.46 55.35 -51.32
N GLN A 2 24.68 54.55 -50.59
CA GLN A 2 24.30 54.87 -49.20
C GLN A 2 24.79 53.72 -48.31
N THR A 3 25.82 53.99 -47.50
CA THR A 3 26.34 53.05 -46.51
C THR A 3 25.51 53.13 -45.25
N THR A 4 24.60 52.18 -45.04
CA THR A 4 23.81 52.05 -43.81
C THR A 4 24.68 51.53 -42.66
N THR A 5 25.29 52.45 -41.91
CA THR A 5 26.01 52.16 -40.68
C THR A 5 25.06 51.60 -39.63
N SER A 6 25.09 50.28 -39.43
CA SER A 6 24.33 49.63 -38.37
C SER A 6 24.83 50.09 -36.99
N PRO A 7 23.94 50.43 -36.04
CA PRO A 7 24.35 50.96 -34.74
C PRO A 7 25.09 49.90 -33.89
N PRO A 8 26.05 50.32 -33.04
CA PRO A 8 26.81 49.39 -32.21
C PRO A 8 25.89 48.67 -31.21
N ARG A 9 25.87 47.34 -31.26
CA ARG A 9 25.04 46.51 -30.37
C ARG A 9 25.45 46.67 -28.91
N ALA A 10 24.46 46.99 -28.06
CA ALA A 10 24.62 47.11 -26.61
C ALA A 10 25.34 45.87 -26.01
N ALA A 11 26.43 46.13 -25.29
CA ALA A 11 27.25 45.09 -24.69
C ALA A 11 26.46 44.33 -23.61
N ALA A 12 26.45 42.99 -23.68
CA ALA A 12 25.78 42.18 -22.65
C ALA A 12 26.41 42.43 -21.28
N SER A 13 25.58 42.74 -20.28
CA SER A 13 25.99 43.15 -18.93
C SER A 13 26.92 42.13 -18.25
N PRO A 14 27.81 42.56 -17.32
CA PRO A 14 28.72 41.65 -16.61
C PRO A 14 27.99 40.50 -15.94
N VAL A 15 26.86 40.79 -15.28
CA VAL A 15 25.96 39.80 -14.66
C VAL A 15 25.50 38.75 -15.67
N ARG A 16 25.07 39.14 -16.86
CA ARG A 16 24.62 38.21 -17.92
C ARG A 16 25.75 37.31 -18.42
N ARG A 17 27.00 37.80 -18.46
CA ARG A 17 28.18 36.98 -18.80
C ARG A 17 28.57 36.03 -17.66
N PHE A 18 28.52 36.51 -16.41
CA PHE A 18 28.82 35.74 -15.20
C PHE A 18 27.83 34.58 -15.03
N VAL A 19 26.53 34.88 -15.01
CA VAL A 19 25.44 33.88 -14.93
C VAL A 19 25.56 32.88 -16.07
N GLY A 20 25.78 33.36 -17.30
CA GLY A 20 25.97 32.49 -18.45
C GLY A 20 27.12 31.49 -18.28
N ARG A 21 28.32 31.96 -17.94
CA ARG A 21 29.51 31.10 -17.79
C ARG A 21 29.34 30.07 -16.66
N HIS A 22 28.80 30.49 -15.52
CA HIS A 22 28.59 29.59 -14.39
C HIS A 22 27.48 28.56 -14.66
N LEU A 23 26.37 28.96 -15.27
CA LEU A 23 25.24 28.06 -15.57
C LEU A 23 25.66 26.90 -16.50
N TYR A 24 26.45 27.16 -17.56
CA TYR A 24 27.01 26.09 -18.40
C TYR A 24 28.03 25.21 -17.66
N ARG A 25 28.83 25.77 -16.73
CA ARG A 25 29.78 24.99 -15.91
C ARG A 25 29.04 24.05 -14.97
N TRP A 26 28.06 24.58 -14.21
CA TRP A 26 27.25 23.80 -13.28
C TRP A 26 26.47 22.71 -13.99
N HIS A 27 25.82 23.00 -15.13
CA HIS A 27 25.13 21.97 -15.92
C HIS A 27 26.08 20.82 -16.35
N ARG A 28 27.33 21.12 -16.75
CA ARG A 28 28.34 20.08 -17.06
C ARG A 28 28.72 19.26 -15.82
N VAL A 29 28.95 19.90 -14.68
CA VAL A 29 29.36 19.23 -13.44
C VAL A 29 28.23 18.34 -12.89
N LEU A 30 27.02 18.90 -12.73
CA LEU A 30 25.85 18.16 -12.24
C LEU A 30 25.49 17.01 -13.19
N GLY A 31 25.55 17.25 -14.51
CA GLY A 31 25.33 16.21 -15.52
C GLY A 31 26.34 15.05 -15.45
N LEU A 32 27.61 15.31 -15.11
CA LEU A 32 28.63 14.28 -14.90
C LEU A 32 28.36 13.46 -13.63
N LEU A 33 28.00 14.11 -12.52
CA LEU A 33 27.65 13.43 -11.26
C LEU A 33 26.46 12.49 -11.41
N THR A 34 25.53 12.78 -12.33
CA THR A 34 24.31 11.98 -12.53
C THR A 34 24.45 10.85 -13.55
N VAL A 35 25.56 10.72 -14.28
CA VAL A 35 25.67 9.70 -15.36
C VAL A 35 25.41 8.29 -14.83
N LEU A 36 26.14 7.82 -13.82
CA LEU A 36 26.00 6.46 -13.31
C LEU A 36 24.61 6.20 -12.68
N PRO A 37 24.06 7.07 -11.81
CA PRO A 37 22.67 6.99 -11.34
C PRO A 37 21.64 6.90 -12.48
N VAL A 38 21.75 7.74 -13.51
CA VAL A 38 20.79 7.77 -14.62
C VAL A 38 20.91 6.53 -15.51
N LEU A 39 22.11 6.01 -15.75
CA LEU A 39 22.28 4.73 -16.45
C LEU A 39 21.63 3.58 -15.68
N ALA A 40 21.86 3.49 -14.36
CA ALA A 40 21.21 2.49 -13.51
C ALA A 40 19.68 2.60 -13.55
N TRP A 41 19.15 3.80 -13.30
CA TRP A 41 17.69 4.06 -13.26
C TRP A 41 16.98 3.90 -14.61
N THR A 42 17.62 4.23 -15.73
CA THR A 42 17.00 4.03 -17.06
C THR A 42 16.99 2.56 -17.45
N LEU A 43 18.08 1.82 -17.26
CA LEU A 43 18.14 0.39 -17.54
C LEU A 43 17.15 -0.39 -16.65
N SER A 44 17.10 -0.09 -15.36
CA SER A 44 16.15 -0.73 -14.43
C SER A 44 14.70 -0.32 -14.70
N GLY A 45 14.47 0.95 -15.05
CA GLY A 45 13.17 1.50 -15.41
C GLY A 45 12.60 0.83 -16.67
N ILE A 46 13.42 0.60 -17.69
CA ILE A 46 13.05 -0.17 -18.87
C ILE A 46 12.72 -1.63 -18.50
N SER A 47 13.47 -2.26 -17.59
CA SER A 47 13.17 -3.64 -17.18
C SER A 47 11.85 -3.80 -16.41
N HIS A 48 11.34 -2.74 -15.77
CA HIS A 48 10.16 -2.86 -14.91
C HIS A 48 8.88 -3.23 -15.68
N PRO A 49 8.48 -2.55 -16.78
CA PRO A 49 7.35 -3.00 -17.58
C PRO A 49 7.55 -4.36 -18.24
N LEU A 50 8.80 -4.71 -18.64
CA LEU A 50 9.11 -6.04 -19.16
C LEU A 50 8.72 -7.11 -18.12
N MET A 51 9.21 -7.01 -16.88
CA MET A 51 8.93 -8.01 -15.82
C MET A 51 7.50 -7.96 -15.27
N ALA A 52 6.83 -6.80 -15.35
CA ALA A 52 5.49 -6.62 -14.78
C ALA A 52 4.37 -7.07 -15.73
N ASN A 53 4.62 -7.08 -17.04
CA ASN A 53 3.64 -7.39 -18.07
C ASN A 53 4.08 -8.53 -18.99
N TRP A 54 5.07 -8.29 -19.86
CA TRP A 54 5.36 -9.16 -21.00
C TRP A 54 6.17 -10.40 -20.65
N LEU A 55 6.96 -10.34 -19.58
CA LEU A 55 7.74 -11.45 -19.01
C LEU A 55 7.21 -11.87 -17.62
N ARG A 56 6.02 -11.41 -17.22
CA ARG A 56 5.34 -11.89 -16.02
C ARG A 56 4.91 -13.34 -16.29
N PRO A 57 5.34 -14.33 -15.49
CA PRO A 57 4.83 -15.69 -15.67
C PRO A 57 3.31 -15.74 -15.49
N PRO A 58 2.60 -16.65 -16.17
CA PRO A 58 1.17 -16.83 -15.96
C PRO A 58 0.91 -17.40 -14.56
N ILE A 59 -0.28 -17.10 -14.03
CA ILE A 59 -0.86 -17.76 -12.86
C ILE A 59 -2.31 -18.08 -13.19
N ALA A 60 -2.79 -19.28 -12.85
CA ALA A 60 -4.10 -19.74 -13.29
C ALA A 60 -5.24 -18.99 -12.59
N HIS A 61 -5.07 -18.71 -11.29
CA HIS A 61 -6.04 -18.00 -10.47
C HIS A 61 -5.34 -16.93 -9.62
N GLU A 62 -5.85 -15.69 -9.61
CA GLU A 62 -5.33 -14.62 -8.74
C GLU A 62 -6.05 -14.54 -7.38
N THR A 63 -7.17 -15.25 -7.21
CA THR A 63 -7.99 -15.34 -5.99
C THR A 63 -8.35 -16.78 -5.67
N VAL A 64 -8.64 -17.09 -4.40
CA VAL A 64 -9.12 -18.40 -3.95
C VAL A 64 -10.64 -18.36 -3.78
N PRO A 65 -11.41 -19.34 -4.31
CA PRO A 65 -12.86 -19.36 -4.19
C PRO A 65 -13.31 -19.69 -2.77
N THR A 66 -14.34 -18.99 -2.31
CA THR A 66 -15.02 -19.23 -1.03
C THR A 66 -16.42 -19.81 -1.29
N PRO A 67 -16.57 -21.14 -1.42
CA PRO A 67 -17.88 -21.74 -1.66
C PRO A 67 -18.79 -21.58 -0.42
N ALA A 68 -20.10 -21.65 -0.66
CA ALA A 68 -21.11 -21.55 0.39
C ALA A 68 -20.91 -22.60 1.49
N LEU A 69 -20.94 -22.15 2.74
CA LEU A 69 -20.87 -22.99 3.93
C LEU A 69 -22.22 -23.67 4.16
N ARG A 70 -22.19 -24.98 4.40
CA ARG A 70 -23.39 -25.78 4.75
C ARG A 70 -23.34 -26.12 6.23
N ALA A 71 -24.39 -25.80 6.97
CA ALA A 71 -24.49 -26.11 8.40
C ALA A 71 -24.30 -27.61 8.69
N SER A 72 -24.82 -28.50 7.83
CA SER A 72 -24.66 -29.95 7.94
C SER A 72 -23.22 -30.46 7.78
N ALA A 73 -22.31 -29.66 7.23
CA ALA A 73 -20.89 -30.02 7.10
C ALA A 73 -20.04 -29.57 8.32
N LEU A 74 -20.65 -28.88 9.28
CA LEU A 74 -20.04 -28.43 10.54
C LEU A 74 -20.48 -29.35 11.69
N GLY A 75 -20.09 -30.62 11.63
CA GLY A 75 -20.53 -31.66 12.56
C GLY A 75 -20.09 -31.46 14.02
N VAL A 76 -18.97 -30.77 14.27
CA VAL A 76 -18.49 -30.48 15.63
C VAL A 76 -18.59 -28.98 15.94
N PRO A 77 -19.28 -28.58 17.02
CA PRO A 77 -19.29 -27.19 17.49
C PRO A 77 -17.90 -26.70 17.95
N VAL A 78 -17.56 -25.45 17.61
CA VAL A 78 -16.27 -24.83 17.96
C VAL A 78 -15.94 -24.91 19.47
N PRO A 79 -16.87 -24.69 20.42
CA PRO A 79 -16.57 -24.82 21.86
C PRO A 79 -16.06 -26.19 22.28
N GLN A 80 -16.52 -27.28 21.64
CA GLN A 80 -16.04 -28.63 21.91
C GLN A 80 -14.58 -28.81 21.45
N ILE A 81 -14.20 -28.18 20.33
CA ILE A 81 -12.80 -28.14 19.86
C ILE A 81 -11.95 -27.32 20.83
N LEU A 82 -12.45 -26.16 21.29
CA LEU A 82 -11.73 -25.34 22.26
C LEU A 82 -11.45 -26.10 23.57
N ALA A 83 -12.45 -26.82 24.10
CA ALA A 83 -12.30 -27.66 25.27
C ALA A 83 -11.34 -28.84 25.02
N ARG A 84 -11.53 -29.60 23.93
CA ARG A 84 -10.74 -30.81 23.61
C ARG A 84 -9.24 -30.54 23.46
N TYR A 85 -8.86 -29.39 22.88
CA TYR A 85 -7.46 -29.01 22.67
C TYR A 85 -6.97 -27.93 23.64
N GLN A 86 -7.70 -27.71 24.74
CA GLN A 86 -7.35 -26.79 25.84
C GLN A 86 -7.03 -25.35 25.36
N LEU A 87 -7.73 -24.90 24.32
CA LEU A 87 -7.62 -23.56 23.76
C LEU A 87 -8.45 -22.57 24.60
N GLY A 88 -7.88 -22.11 25.72
CA GLY A 88 -8.56 -21.19 26.64
C GLY A 88 -9.04 -19.88 25.98
N THR A 89 -8.26 -19.34 25.03
CA THR A 89 -8.68 -18.21 24.19
C THR A 89 -8.26 -18.37 22.72
N VAL A 90 -9.10 -17.88 21.82
CA VAL A 90 -8.81 -17.72 20.38
C VAL A 90 -9.05 -16.27 19.94
N ARG A 91 -8.26 -15.79 18.98
CA ARG A 91 -8.34 -14.43 18.45
C ARG A 91 -9.35 -14.27 17.30
N ASN A 92 -9.53 -15.32 16.51
CA ASN A 92 -10.43 -15.34 15.35
C ASN A 92 -10.79 -16.80 14.97
N LEU A 93 -11.89 -16.98 14.25
CA LEU A 93 -12.38 -18.24 13.69
C LEU A 93 -12.77 -18.00 12.24
N ARG A 94 -12.23 -18.77 11.31
CA ARG A 94 -12.71 -18.87 9.92
C ARG A 94 -13.12 -20.30 9.61
N VAL A 95 -13.99 -20.48 8.63
CA VAL A 95 -14.19 -21.77 7.95
C VAL A 95 -13.52 -21.67 6.59
N VAL A 96 -12.57 -22.56 6.31
CA VAL A 96 -11.82 -22.63 5.05
C VAL A 96 -12.04 -23.97 4.38
N GLN A 97 -11.78 -24.06 3.08
CA GLN A 97 -11.81 -25.32 2.33
C GLN A 97 -10.39 -25.82 2.12
N TYR A 98 -10.03 -26.95 2.73
CA TYR A 98 -8.79 -27.66 2.48
C TYR A 98 -9.11 -28.97 1.77
N ARG A 99 -8.54 -29.21 0.59
CA ARG A 99 -8.83 -30.40 -0.25
C ARG A 99 -10.35 -30.66 -0.44
N ARG A 100 -11.12 -29.58 -0.65
CA ARG A 100 -12.61 -29.57 -0.79
C ARG A 100 -13.39 -30.02 0.45
N GLN A 101 -12.77 -30.05 1.63
CA GLN A 101 -13.45 -30.30 2.91
C GLN A 101 -13.40 -29.05 3.80
N PRO A 102 -14.46 -28.77 4.60
CA PRO A 102 -14.46 -27.63 5.51
C PRO A 102 -13.57 -27.89 6.73
N TYR A 103 -12.70 -26.93 7.03
CA TYR A 103 -11.87 -26.88 8.24
C TYR A 103 -12.13 -25.58 8.98
N TYR A 104 -12.23 -25.66 10.31
CA TYR A 104 -12.12 -24.50 11.18
C TYR A 104 -10.66 -24.06 11.26
N GLN A 105 -10.36 -22.86 10.78
CA GLN A 105 -9.09 -22.19 10.98
C GLN A 105 -9.24 -21.29 12.22
N LEU A 106 -8.63 -21.69 13.34
CA LEU A 106 -8.61 -20.95 14.60
C LEU A 106 -7.26 -20.24 14.75
N ALA A 107 -7.30 -18.94 15.05
CA ALA A 107 -6.11 -18.22 15.51
C ALA A 107 -6.02 -18.32 17.03
N ASP A 108 -4.96 -18.91 17.56
CA ASP A 108 -4.77 -19.02 19.02
C ASP A 108 -4.39 -17.68 19.69
N TYR A 109 -4.20 -17.69 21.00
CA TYR A 109 -3.81 -16.51 21.78
C TYR A 109 -2.46 -15.88 21.38
N ARG A 110 -1.58 -16.60 20.65
CA ARG A 110 -0.31 -16.10 20.07
C ARG A 110 -0.47 -15.62 18.63
N GLY A 111 -1.58 -15.93 17.97
CA GLY A 111 -1.82 -15.69 16.55
C GLY A 111 -1.31 -16.79 15.63
N GLN A 112 -1.02 -17.98 16.16
CA GLN A 112 -0.75 -19.18 15.36
C GLN A 112 -2.06 -19.74 14.81
N LEU A 113 -2.08 -20.11 13.53
CA LEU A 113 -3.24 -20.70 12.87
C LEU A 113 -3.23 -22.23 13.05
N ARG A 114 -4.26 -22.76 13.70
CA ARG A 114 -4.54 -24.19 13.89
C ARG A 114 -5.79 -24.57 13.08
N TYR A 115 -5.83 -25.78 12.55
CA TYR A 115 -6.84 -26.20 11.57
C TYR A 115 -7.50 -27.48 12.04
N PHE A 116 -8.83 -27.51 12.12
CA PHE A 116 -9.59 -28.65 12.63
C PHE A 116 -10.68 -29.04 11.64
N ALA A 117 -10.74 -30.32 11.26
CA ALA A 117 -11.74 -30.83 10.32
C ALA A 117 -13.15 -30.58 10.89
N ALA A 118 -14.00 -29.83 10.19
CA ALA A 118 -15.24 -29.34 10.78
C ALA A 118 -16.27 -30.46 11.07
N ALA A 119 -16.14 -31.61 10.39
CA ALA A 119 -16.97 -32.79 10.60
C ALA A 119 -16.57 -33.64 11.82
N THR A 120 -15.29 -33.65 12.24
CA THR A 120 -14.78 -34.58 13.28
C THR A 120 -14.05 -33.89 14.44
N GLY A 121 -13.73 -32.60 14.31
CA GLY A 121 -12.89 -31.86 15.25
C GLY A 121 -11.44 -32.35 15.32
N GLN A 122 -10.99 -33.20 14.38
CA GLN A 122 -9.60 -33.65 14.32
C GLN A 122 -8.69 -32.52 13.84
N GLU A 123 -7.62 -32.24 14.57
CA GLU A 123 -6.60 -31.28 14.14
C GLU A 123 -5.80 -31.81 12.94
N LEU A 124 -5.51 -30.94 11.98
CA LEU A 124 -4.58 -31.18 10.88
C LEU A 124 -3.16 -30.82 11.32
N PRO A 125 -2.25 -31.79 11.50
CA PRO A 125 -0.87 -31.52 11.90
C PRO A 125 -0.17 -30.63 10.86
N GLN A 126 0.55 -29.61 11.31
CA GLN A 126 1.13 -28.56 10.46
C GLN A 126 0.12 -27.90 9.49
N GLY A 127 -1.17 -27.82 9.88
CA GLY A 127 -2.26 -27.40 9.00
C GLY A 127 -2.05 -26.07 8.27
N ASP A 128 -1.32 -25.11 8.85
CA ASP A 128 -1.02 -23.84 8.18
C ASP A 128 -0.11 -24.00 6.97
N ARG A 129 0.89 -24.89 7.06
CA ARG A 129 1.77 -25.27 5.93
C ARG A 129 0.98 -26.04 4.88
N ALA A 130 0.19 -27.02 5.32
CA ALA A 130 -0.60 -27.87 4.42
C ALA A 130 -1.65 -27.04 3.65
N TYR A 131 -2.31 -26.10 4.31
CA TYR A 131 -3.26 -25.18 3.70
C TYR A 131 -2.58 -24.16 2.77
N ALA A 132 -1.40 -23.66 3.13
CA ALA A 132 -0.61 -22.82 2.23
C ALA A 132 -0.24 -23.55 0.93
N GLU A 133 0.13 -24.84 1.00
CA GLU A 133 0.39 -25.66 -0.18
C GLU A 133 -0.89 -25.86 -1.02
N ASP A 134 -2.02 -26.23 -0.42
CA ASP A 134 -3.30 -26.44 -1.12
C ASP A 134 -3.73 -25.17 -1.89
N VAL A 135 -3.59 -24.00 -1.25
CA VAL A 135 -3.83 -22.69 -1.87
C VAL A 135 -2.81 -22.39 -2.98
N ALA A 136 -1.52 -22.64 -2.77
CA ALA A 136 -0.49 -22.39 -3.78
C ALA A 136 -0.68 -23.27 -5.03
N ARG A 137 -1.03 -24.55 -4.84
CA ARG A 137 -1.37 -25.50 -5.91
C ARG A 137 -2.59 -25.06 -6.68
N TYR A 138 -3.65 -24.62 -5.99
CA TYR A 138 -4.83 -24.06 -6.64
C TYR A 138 -4.49 -22.83 -7.49
N LEU A 139 -3.77 -21.85 -6.93
CA LEU A 139 -3.43 -20.60 -7.63
C LEU A 139 -2.58 -20.84 -8.90
N LEU A 140 -1.66 -21.80 -8.87
CA LEU A 140 -0.89 -22.22 -10.06
C LEU A 140 -1.62 -23.17 -11.02
N ALA A 141 -2.71 -23.80 -10.58
CA ALA A 141 -3.26 -25.02 -11.19
C ALA A 141 -2.23 -26.15 -11.35
N ASP A 142 -1.38 -26.37 -10.34
CA ASP A 142 -0.31 -27.38 -10.33
C ASP A 142 -0.50 -28.39 -9.18
N SER A 143 -1.08 -29.54 -9.51
CA SER A 143 -1.28 -30.66 -8.57
C SER A 143 -0.14 -31.69 -8.59
N THR A 144 0.85 -31.57 -9.48
CA THR A 144 1.79 -32.64 -9.82
C THR A 144 3.21 -32.35 -9.34
N SER A 145 3.67 -31.10 -9.42
CA SER A 145 5.03 -30.73 -9.00
C SER A 145 5.21 -30.97 -7.49
N ALA A 146 6.33 -31.56 -7.09
CA ALA A 146 6.69 -31.69 -5.68
C ALA A 146 6.92 -30.31 -5.05
N VAL A 147 6.81 -30.19 -3.72
CA VAL A 147 7.22 -28.97 -3.00
C VAL A 147 8.67 -29.14 -2.55
N ALA A 148 9.58 -28.45 -3.24
CA ALA A 148 10.99 -28.42 -2.88
C ALA A 148 11.24 -27.73 -1.52
N ARG A 149 10.48 -26.66 -1.21
CA ARG A 149 10.63 -25.92 0.05
C ARG A 149 9.35 -25.21 0.46
N ALA A 150 9.02 -25.22 1.76
CA ALA A 150 7.95 -24.43 2.34
C ALA A 150 8.50 -23.60 3.52
N GLU A 151 8.44 -22.27 3.42
CA GLU A 151 9.01 -21.35 4.42
C GLU A 151 7.94 -20.39 4.94
N ARG A 152 7.87 -20.18 6.26
CA ARG A 152 6.98 -19.18 6.87
C ARG A 152 7.75 -17.88 7.08
N LEU A 153 7.48 -16.88 6.24
CA LEU A 153 8.09 -15.56 6.31
C LEU A 153 7.30 -14.65 7.27
N THR A 154 8.00 -14.11 8.26
CA THR A 154 7.50 -13.13 9.23
C THR A 154 8.08 -11.73 9.01
N HIS A 155 8.94 -11.57 8.00
CA HIS A 155 9.61 -10.35 7.61
C HIS A 155 9.74 -10.30 6.08
N TYR A 156 10.02 -9.11 5.54
CA TYR A 156 10.25 -8.93 4.10
C TYR A 156 11.65 -9.36 3.68
N THR A 157 11.77 -9.98 2.51
CA THR A 157 13.01 -10.52 1.94
C THR A 157 13.35 -9.85 0.61
N ALA A 158 14.48 -10.23 0.00
CA ALA A 158 14.87 -9.73 -1.32
C ALA A 158 13.85 -10.11 -2.42
N ASP A 159 13.26 -11.31 -2.34
CA ASP A 159 12.24 -11.83 -3.27
C ASP A 159 10.79 -11.53 -2.83
N TYR A 160 10.57 -11.15 -1.56
CA TYR A 160 9.28 -10.72 -1.02
C TYR A 160 9.38 -9.35 -0.35
N LYS A 161 9.39 -8.30 -1.17
CA LYS A 161 9.53 -6.90 -0.72
C LYS A 161 8.27 -6.34 -0.04
N PHE A 162 8.44 -5.30 0.78
CA PHE A 162 7.42 -4.54 1.52
C PHE A 162 6.17 -4.16 0.71
N ILE A 163 6.31 -3.95 -0.60
CA ILE A 163 5.21 -3.63 -1.52
C ILE A 163 4.07 -4.66 -1.52
N ASN A 164 4.30 -5.87 -1.01
CA ASN A 164 3.28 -6.91 -0.90
C ASN A 164 2.40 -6.80 0.34
N ARG A 165 2.80 -6.07 1.40
CA ARG A 165 1.99 -5.65 2.58
C ARG A 165 1.24 -6.74 3.37
N LEU A 166 1.52 -8.01 3.12
CA LEU A 166 0.94 -9.15 3.82
C LEU A 166 2.06 -9.88 4.56
N LEU A 167 1.95 -9.96 5.88
CA LEU A 167 2.79 -10.79 6.75
C LEU A 167 1.93 -11.30 7.93
N PRO A 168 2.16 -12.53 8.41
CA PRO A 168 3.08 -13.53 7.87
C PRO A 168 2.55 -14.17 6.57
N VAL A 169 3.46 -14.70 5.75
CA VAL A 169 3.11 -15.49 4.55
C VAL A 169 3.91 -16.77 4.46
N TRP A 170 3.37 -17.77 3.77
CA TRP A 170 4.10 -18.96 3.37
C TRP A 170 4.64 -18.80 1.96
N LYS A 171 5.96 -18.99 1.79
CA LYS A 171 6.62 -19.18 0.50
C LYS A 171 6.65 -20.68 0.19
N ILE A 172 5.83 -21.13 -0.74
CA ILE A 172 5.80 -22.49 -1.26
C ILE A 172 6.57 -22.53 -2.57
N THR A 173 7.74 -23.15 -2.57
CA THR A 173 8.62 -23.32 -3.74
C THR A 173 8.44 -24.73 -4.30
N PHE A 174 8.02 -24.82 -5.55
CA PHE A 174 7.81 -26.07 -6.26
C PHE A 174 9.10 -26.57 -6.91
N ASP A 175 9.26 -27.89 -6.96
CA ASP A 175 10.34 -28.54 -7.70
C ASP A 175 10.00 -28.51 -9.20
N ARG A 176 10.38 -27.42 -9.84
CA ARG A 176 10.11 -27.11 -11.24
C ARG A 176 11.35 -26.50 -11.88
N PRO A 177 11.62 -26.72 -13.19
CA PRO A 177 12.75 -26.12 -13.88
C PRO A 177 12.78 -24.57 -13.86
N ASP A 178 11.63 -23.93 -13.67
CA ASP A 178 11.49 -22.48 -13.57
C ASP A 178 11.68 -21.94 -12.14
N GLY A 179 11.76 -22.80 -11.12
CA GLY A 179 11.91 -22.42 -9.71
C GLY A 179 10.71 -21.65 -9.16
N MET A 180 9.49 -21.96 -9.61
CA MET A 180 8.29 -21.24 -9.21
C MET A 180 8.04 -21.29 -7.70
N ALA A 181 7.99 -20.11 -7.07
CA ALA A 181 7.61 -19.92 -5.68
C ALA A 181 6.37 -19.04 -5.55
N VAL A 182 5.38 -19.48 -4.76
CA VAL A 182 4.12 -18.75 -4.49
C VAL A 182 4.11 -18.30 -3.03
N PHE A 183 3.70 -17.05 -2.79
CA PHE A 183 3.64 -16.43 -1.47
C PHE A 183 2.17 -16.26 -1.05
N VAL A 184 1.75 -16.93 0.03
CA VAL A 184 0.35 -17.05 0.45
C VAL A 184 0.13 -16.53 1.87
N GLU A 185 -0.81 -15.60 2.08
CA GLU A 185 -1.37 -15.25 3.39
C GLU A 185 -2.52 -16.22 3.71
N THR A 186 -2.25 -17.26 4.50
CA THR A 186 -3.23 -18.29 4.86
C THR A 186 -4.39 -17.74 5.71
N GLY A 187 -4.14 -16.73 6.54
CA GLY A 187 -5.13 -16.12 7.44
C GLY A 187 -6.30 -15.42 6.72
N GLN A 188 -6.17 -15.10 5.43
CA GLN A 188 -7.28 -14.62 4.58
C GLN A 188 -7.34 -15.35 3.22
N SER A 189 -6.56 -16.41 3.03
CA SER A 189 -6.50 -17.19 1.77
C SER A 189 -6.06 -16.36 0.56
N ARG A 190 -5.08 -15.45 0.73
CA ARG A 190 -4.68 -14.49 -0.31
C ARG A 190 -3.34 -14.79 -0.96
N LEU A 191 -3.26 -14.51 -2.25
CA LEU A 191 -2.00 -14.44 -3.00
C LEU A 191 -1.28 -13.11 -2.67
N GLY A 192 -0.09 -13.20 -2.07
CA GLY A 192 0.81 -12.06 -1.91
C GLY A 192 1.52 -11.73 -3.23
N THR A 193 2.28 -12.70 -3.75
CA THR A 193 2.99 -12.64 -5.04
C THR A 193 3.45 -14.04 -5.47
N PHE A 194 4.05 -14.17 -6.65
CA PHE A 194 4.67 -15.42 -7.13
C PHE A 194 5.87 -15.11 -8.03
N ASN A 195 6.97 -15.87 -7.92
CA ASN A 195 8.22 -15.62 -8.61
C ASN A 195 8.80 -16.92 -9.17
N ASN A 196 9.16 -16.93 -10.45
CA ASN A 196 10.10 -17.89 -11.03
C ASN A 196 11.51 -17.27 -11.06
N TYR A 197 12.54 -18.03 -11.44
CA TYR A 197 13.92 -17.53 -11.50
C TYR A 197 14.10 -16.28 -12.38
N ALA A 198 13.36 -16.19 -13.50
CA ALA A 198 13.43 -15.03 -14.38
C ALA A 198 12.90 -13.76 -13.68
N ARG A 199 11.70 -13.82 -13.09
CA ARG A 199 11.11 -12.71 -12.34
C ARG A 199 11.96 -12.34 -11.11
N ALA A 200 12.52 -13.32 -10.41
CA ALA A 200 13.41 -13.08 -9.27
C ALA A 200 14.67 -12.30 -9.67
N ARG A 201 15.30 -12.63 -10.80
CA ARG A 201 16.45 -11.87 -11.34
C ARG A 201 16.07 -10.44 -11.71
N PHE A 202 14.92 -10.21 -12.35
CA PHE A 202 14.44 -8.85 -12.65
C PHE A 202 14.13 -8.04 -11.39
N LEU A 203 13.51 -8.64 -10.37
CA LEU A 203 13.26 -8.00 -9.09
C LEU A 203 14.57 -7.62 -8.38
N TRP A 204 15.60 -8.48 -8.43
CA TRP A 204 16.93 -8.17 -7.89
C TRP A 204 17.61 -7.04 -8.66
N LEU A 205 17.62 -7.09 -10.00
CA LEU A 205 18.17 -6.00 -10.84
C LEU A 205 17.48 -4.66 -10.57
N PHE A 206 16.15 -4.67 -10.48
CA PHE A 206 15.37 -3.49 -10.13
C PHE A 206 15.67 -3.00 -8.71
N GLY A 207 15.79 -3.91 -7.74
CA GLY A 207 16.19 -3.59 -6.37
C GLY A 207 17.56 -2.89 -6.31
N MET A 208 18.58 -3.49 -6.91
CA MET A 208 19.95 -2.96 -6.89
C MET A 208 20.07 -1.65 -7.67
N LEU A 209 19.50 -1.55 -8.87
CA LEU A 209 19.72 -0.41 -9.76
C LEU A 209 18.70 0.72 -9.60
N HIS A 210 17.46 0.42 -9.17
CA HIS A 210 16.40 1.42 -8.97
C HIS A 210 16.25 1.87 -7.52
N ASN A 211 16.02 0.92 -6.62
CA ASN A 211 15.80 1.21 -5.20
C ASN A 211 17.10 1.41 -4.41
N TRP A 212 18.24 1.06 -5.01
CA TRP A 212 19.55 1.00 -4.36
C TRP A 212 19.54 0.13 -3.10
N ASP A 213 18.97 -1.08 -3.23
CA ASP A 213 18.92 -2.10 -2.17
C ASP A 213 20.31 -2.45 -1.58
N PHE A 214 21.42 -2.15 -2.29
CA PHE A 214 22.78 -2.25 -1.73
C PHE A 214 23.03 -1.27 -0.56
N LEU A 215 22.17 -0.27 -0.38
CA LEU A 215 22.12 0.64 0.77
C LEU A 215 21.14 0.18 1.86
N ASP A 216 20.42 -0.95 1.72
CA ASP A 216 19.50 -1.47 2.75
C ASP A 216 20.24 -1.79 4.08
N ALA A 217 21.57 -1.89 4.08
CA ALA A 217 22.41 -2.00 5.29
C ALA A 217 22.54 -0.68 6.09
N LEU A 218 22.14 0.46 5.52
CA LEU A 218 22.11 1.76 6.20
C LEU A 218 20.76 2.00 6.89
N PRO A 219 20.71 2.86 7.93
CA PRO A 219 19.44 3.32 8.50
C PRO A 219 18.52 3.88 7.42
N ARG A 220 17.24 3.49 7.43
CA ARG A 220 16.28 3.80 6.35
C ARG A 220 16.20 5.29 5.96
N PRO A 221 16.22 6.26 6.91
CA PRO A 221 16.24 7.68 6.54
C PRO A 221 17.52 8.10 5.80
N LEU A 222 18.67 7.49 6.09
CA LEU A 222 19.93 7.78 5.40
C LEU A 222 19.93 7.21 3.98
N HIS A 223 19.46 5.98 3.79
CA HIS A 223 19.26 5.36 2.46
C HIS A 223 18.37 6.24 1.58
N LEU A 224 17.19 6.62 2.08
CA LEU A 224 16.25 7.50 1.35
C LEU A 224 16.82 8.92 1.14
N GLY A 225 17.56 9.46 2.12
CA GLY A 225 18.22 10.75 2.01
C GLY A 225 19.30 10.80 0.93
N ILE A 226 20.13 9.75 0.82
CA ILE A 226 21.13 9.59 -0.26
C ILE A 226 20.42 9.58 -1.62
N MET A 227 19.36 8.76 -1.78
CA MET A 227 18.58 8.74 -3.02
C MET A 227 17.99 10.12 -3.35
N LEU A 228 17.42 10.81 -2.34
CA LEU A 228 16.80 12.13 -2.50
C LEU A 228 17.82 13.20 -2.95
N ILE A 229 19.06 13.14 -2.46
CA ILE A 229 20.13 14.02 -2.94
C ILE A 229 20.38 13.79 -4.43
N PHE A 230 20.53 12.53 -4.87
CA PHE A 230 20.79 12.22 -6.27
C PHE A 230 19.61 12.52 -7.20
N THR A 231 18.36 12.25 -6.81
CA THR A 231 17.19 12.66 -7.60
C THR A 231 17.07 14.19 -7.67
N THR A 232 17.50 14.91 -6.62
CA THR A 232 17.53 16.37 -6.59
C THR A 232 18.60 16.96 -7.50
N VAL A 233 19.83 16.44 -7.46
CA VAL A 233 20.89 16.81 -8.42
C VAL A 233 20.42 16.54 -9.86
N LEU A 234 19.69 15.44 -10.09
CA LEU A 234 19.14 15.09 -11.41
C LEU A 234 18.08 16.09 -11.90
N TRP A 235 17.04 16.40 -11.12
CA TRP A 235 16.03 17.36 -11.59
C TRP A 235 16.58 18.78 -11.71
N VAL A 236 17.52 19.20 -10.85
CA VAL A 236 18.24 20.49 -10.99
C VAL A 236 19.11 20.51 -12.25
N SER A 237 19.80 19.41 -12.58
CA SER A 237 20.56 19.27 -13.81
C SER A 237 19.66 19.37 -15.05
N ALA A 238 18.52 18.68 -15.06
CA ALA A 238 17.52 18.74 -16.12
C ALA A 238 16.92 20.15 -16.27
N LEU A 239 16.52 20.78 -15.16
CA LEU A 239 16.01 22.15 -15.13
C LEU A 239 17.03 23.16 -15.68
N SER A 240 18.31 23.03 -15.30
CA SER A 240 19.37 23.88 -15.85
C SER A 240 19.51 23.72 -17.37
N GLY A 241 19.34 22.50 -17.91
CA GLY A 241 19.28 22.24 -19.34
C GLY A 241 18.13 22.96 -20.04
N LEU A 242 16.92 22.89 -19.46
CA LEU A 242 15.74 23.61 -19.96
C LEU A 242 15.94 25.13 -19.96
N VAL A 243 16.45 25.69 -18.87
CA VAL A 243 16.73 27.14 -18.75
C VAL A 243 17.78 27.58 -19.77
N ILE A 244 18.91 26.86 -19.86
CA ILE A 244 19.99 27.14 -20.82
C ILE A 244 19.46 27.13 -22.26
N TYR A 245 18.80 26.05 -22.68
CA TYR A 245 18.53 25.81 -24.10
C TYR A 245 17.19 26.39 -24.59
N GLY A 246 16.20 26.52 -23.71
CA GLY A 246 14.90 27.15 -24.01
C GLY A 246 14.97 28.67 -23.99
N PHE A 247 15.45 29.27 -22.89
CA PHE A 247 15.33 30.72 -22.66
C PHE A 247 16.63 31.49 -22.89
N VAL A 248 17.77 30.92 -22.47
CA VAL A 248 19.03 31.66 -22.37
C VAL A 248 19.88 31.57 -23.65
N ARG A 249 19.74 30.49 -24.44
CA ARG A 249 20.52 30.22 -25.67
C ARG A 249 20.52 31.40 -26.65
N ARG A 250 19.34 31.92 -27.03
CA ARG A 250 19.19 33.05 -27.97
C ARG A 250 19.82 34.34 -27.42
N LYS A 251 19.93 34.46 -26.08
CA LYS A 251 20.47 35.63 -25.38
C LYS A 251 21.98 35.54 -25.10
N LEU A 252 22.65 34.39 -25.25
CA LEU A 252 24.07 34.23 -24.85
C LEU A 252 25.08 33.91 -25.96
N ARG A 253 24.66 33.53 -27.18
CA ARG A 253 25.61 33.28 -28.29
C ARG A 253 25.16 33.93 -29.58
N GLN A 254 25.91 34.94 -30.01
CA GLN A 254 26.16 35.21 -31.42
C GLN A 254 27.38 34.36 -31.85
N PRO A 255 27.46 33.85 -33.09
CA PRO A 255 28.65 33.15 -33.57
C PRO A 255 29.88 34.06 -33.47
N ARG A 256 31.02 33.53 -33.00
CA ARG A 256 32.29 34.30 -32.97
C ARG A 256 33.04 34.29 -34.31
N SER A 257 32.69 33.37 -35.19
CA SER A 257 33.20 33.24 -36.55
C SER A 257 32.18 32.44 -37.38
N PRO A 258 32.03 32.67 -38.69
CA PRO A 258 31.25 31.80 -39.58
C PRO A 258 31.74 30.34 -39.60
N HIS A 259 32.98 30.06 -39.17
CA HIS A 259 33.52 28.71 -39.01
C HIS A 259 33.23 28.05 -37.64
N ASP A 260 32.51 28.69 -36.70
CA ASP A 260 32.10 28.08 -35.40
C ASP A 260 30.95 27.06 -35.61
N GLN A 261 31.22 26.04 -36.43
CA GLN A 261 30.28 24.95 -36.70
C GLN A 261 30.15 24.06 -35.47
N VAL A 262 29.00 24.16 -34.80
CA VAL A 262 28.64 23.26 -33.70
C VAL A 262 28.62 21.82 -34.24
N GLY A 263 29.58 21.00 -33.84
CA GLY A 263 29.67 19.59 -34.27
C GLY A 263 28.37 18.81 -34.07
N TRP A 264 28.09 17.86 -34.98
CA TRP A 264 26.82 17.13 -35.08
C TRP A 264 26.33 16.58 -33.73
N LEU A 265 27.21 15.93 -32.97
CA LEU A 265 26.90 15.32 -31.67
C LEU A 265 26.40 16.37 -30.65
N ARG A 266 27.03 17.57 -30.65
CA ARG A 266 26.64 18.71 -29.81
C ARG A 266 25.35 19.39 -30.31
N ARG A 267 25.00 19.32 -31.60
CA ARG A 267 23.68 19.73 -32.10
C ARG A 267 22.60 18.76 -31.61
N ARG A 268 22.79 17.45 -31.80
CA ARG A 268 21.82 16.41 -31.43
C ARG A 268 21.55 16.34 -29.92
N HIS A 269 22.59 16.36 -29.09
CA HIS A 269 22.45 16.41 -27.62
C HIS A 269 21.61 17.62 -27.16
N ARG A 270 21.73 18.79 -27.81
CA ARG A 270 20.94 19.98 -27.49
C ARG A 270 19.49 19.91 -27.93
N THR A 271 19.21 19.38 -29.12
CA THR A 271 17.84 19.31 -29.64
C THR A 271 17.03 18.20 -28.99
N LEU A 272 17.62 17.01 -28.84
CA LEU A 272 16.99 15.89 -28.14
C LEU A 272 16.92 16.15 -26.62
N GLY A 273 17.97 16.77 -26.07
CA GLY A 273 18.05 17.11 -24.66
C GLY A 273 16.99 18.09 -24.15
N LEU A 274 16.34 18.89 -25.00
CA LEU A 274 15.23 19.74 -24.55
C LEU A 274 13.99 18.91 -24.18
N TRP A 275 13.55 18.02 -25.08
CA TRP A 275 12.42 17.11 -24.82
C TRP A 275 12.73 16.16 -23.66
N VAL A 276 13.92 15.57 -23.68
CA VAL A 276 14.36 14.62 -22.66
C VAL A 276 14.56 15.30 -21.30
N ALA A 277 15.04 16.55 -21.24
CA ALA A 277 15.16 17.27 -19.97
C ALA A 277 13.80 17.63 -19.37
N PHE A 278 12.76 17.89 -20.16
CA PHE A 278 11.40 18.09 -19.63
C PHE A 278 10.90 16.83 -18.92
N VAL A 279 10.99 15.67 -19.59
CA VAL A 279 10.60 14.38 -19.01
C VAL A 279 11.47 14.01 -17.81
N THR A 280 12.79 14.21 -17.89
CA THR A 280 13.70 13.95 -16.77
C THR A 280 13.36 14.83 -15.56
N PHE A 281 13.08 16.12 -15.79
CA PHE A 281 12.72 17.06 -14.75
C PHE A 281 11.43 16.65 -14.03
N THR A 282 10.34 16.38 -14.75
CA THR A 282 9.06 16.01 -14.12
C THR A 282 9.14 14.66 -13.41
N PHE A 283 9.78 13.66 -14.05
CA PHE A 283 9.95 12.32 -13.50
C PHE A 283 10.81 12.31 -12.22
N ALA A 284 11.94 13.02 -12.21
CA ALA A 284 12.86 13.07 -11.08
C ALA A 284 12.39 14.02 -9.96
N LEU A 285 11.68 15.11 -10.28
CA LEU A 285 11.03 15.96 -9.27
C LEU A 285 9.92 15.18 -8.54
N SER A 286 9.11 14.43 -9.29
CA SER A 286 8.10 13.54 -8.72
C SER A 286 8.73 12.43 -7.87
N ALA A 287 9.85 11.84 -8.32
CA ALA A 287 10.61 10.88 -7.53
C ALA A 287 11.14 11.47 -6.21
N SER A 288 11.68 12.70 -6.23
CA SER A 288 12.10 13.40 -5.01
C SER A 288 10.93 13.61 -4.04
N TYR A 289 9.74 13.98 -4.54
CA TYR A 289 8.56 14.15 -3.67
C TYR A 289 8.11 12.81 -3.05
N HIS A 290 8.10 11.73 -3.83
CA HIS A 290 7.81 10.38 -3.35
C HIS A 290 8.81 9.89 -2.29
N LEU A 291 10.11 10.14 -2.50
CA LEU A 291 11.16 9.81 -1.53
C LEU A 291 11.04 10.64 -0.24
N TRP A 292 10.74 11.94 -0.36
CA TRP A 292 10.52 12.82 0.79
C TRP A 292 9.40 12.32 1.69
N GLN A 293 8.25 11.95 1.13
CA GLN A 293 7.13 11.43 1.94
C GLN A 293 7.46 10.09 2.61
N LYS A 294 8.25 9.23 1.94
CA LYS A 294 8.73 7.96 2.51
C LYS A 294 9.72 8.09 3.66
N LEU A 295 10.21 9.29 3.98
CA LEU A 295 10.97 9.53 5.21
C LEU A 295 10.09 9.35 6.45
N THR A 296 8.76 9.55 6.34
CA THR A 296 7.79 9.19 7.37
C THR A 296 7.58 7.67 7.37
N PRO A 297 7.92 6.95 8.46
CA PRO A 297 7.79 5.49 8.49
C PRO A 297 6.32 5.02 8.49
N ASP A 298 6.03 3.99 7.72
CA ASP A 298 4.73 3.32 7.72
C ASP A 298 4.58 2.42 8.97
N ARG A 299 3.74 2.84 9.92
CA ARG A 299 3.51 2.12 11.19
C ARG A 299 2.30 1.18 11.16
N ARG A 300 1.58 1.05 10.05
CA ARG A 300 0.30 0.32 9.99
C ARG A 300 0.43 -1.17 10.37
N GLU A 301 1.59 -1.78 10.15
CA GLU A 301 1.83 -3.18 10.53
C GLU A 301 1.95 -3.39 12.05
N GLN A 302 2.33 -2.35 12.79
CA GLN A 302 2.50 -2.33 14.25
C GLN A 302 1.17 -2.25 15.00
N VAL A 303 0.09 -1.85 14.31
CA VAL A 303 -1.24 -1.63 14.88
C VAL A 303 -2.22 -2.68 14.35
N ALA A 304 -2.89 -3.38 15.26
CA ALA A 304 -4.00 -4.27 14.97
C ALA A 304 -4.86 -4.47 16.22
N ARG A 305 -6.18 -4.61 16.04
CA ARG A 305 -7.08 -5.08 17.11
C ARG A 305 -6.86 -6.57 17.28
N VAL A 306 -6.44 -6.98 18.47
CA VAL A 306 -6.44 -8.38 18.88
C VAL A 306 -7.68 -8.61 19.73
N ASN A 307 -8.67 -9.31 19.16
CA ASN A 307 -9.82 -9.81 19.93
C ASN A 307 -9.41 -11.06 20.71
N ALA A 308 -10.19 -11.41 21.74
CA ALA A 308 -10.09 -12.69 22.45
C ALA A 308 -11.50 -13.26 22.70
N PHE A 309 -11.68 -14.54 22.39
CA PHE A 309 -12.93 -15.28 22.58
C PHE A 309 -12.64 -16.57 23.33
N THR A 310 -13.54 -16.91 24.24
CA THR A 310 -13.52 -18.09 25.11
C THR A 310 -14.64 -19.04 24.69
N ALA A 311 -14.63 -20.29 25.18
CA ALA A 311 -15.71 -21.24 24.90
C ALA A 311 -17.11 -20.73 25.31
N SER A 312 -17.19 -19.94 26.39
CA SER A 312 -18.43 -19.34 26.89
C SER A 312 -18.95 -18.15 26.07
N ASP A 313 -18.18 -17.61 25.12
CA ASP A 313 -18.71 -16.58 24.21
C ASP A 313 -19.67 -17.18 23.15
N PHE A 314 -19.64 -18.49 22.92
CA PHE A 314 -20.36 -19.17 21.82
C PHE A 314 -21.61 -19.94 22.30
N THR A 315 -22.47 -19.34 23.13
CA THR A 315 -23.70 -20.01 23.60
C THR A 315 -24.71 -20.24 22.48
N TRP A 316 -24.65 -19.46 21.39
CA TRP A 316 -25.43 -19.69 20.18
C TRP A 316 -24.55 -20.29 19.06
N PRO A 317 -24.92 -21.45 18.48
CA PRO A 317 -24.03 -22.21 17.63
C PRO A 317 -23.87 -21.61 16.23
N LEU A 318 -22.65 -21.65 15.68
CA LEU A 318 -22.34 -21.16 14.33
C LEU A 318 -23.23 -21.78 13.25
N THR A 319 -23.65 -23.03 13.39
CA THR A 319 -24.56 -23.70 12.45
C THR A 319 -25.90 -22.98 12.30
N ALA A 320 -26.45 -22.42 13.39
CA ALA A 320 -27.65 -21.58 13.35
C ALA A 320 -27.36 -20.18 12.77
N ALA A 321 -26.13 -19.68 12.89
CA ALA A 321 -25.69 -18.45 12.21
C ALA A 321 -25.68 -18.58 10.68
N LEU A 322 -25.46 -19.80 10.16
CA LEU A 322 -25.48 -20.08 8.72
C LEU A 322 -26.89 -20.25 8.12
N THR A 323 -27.95 -20.35 8.95
CA THR A 323 -29.33 -20.43 8.43
C THR A 323 -29.83 -19.04 8.06
N GLY A 324 -30.22 -18.85 6.80
CA GLY A 324 -30.75 -17.61 6.25
C GLY A 324 -31.02 -17.70 4.75
N PRO A 325 -31.62 -16.66 4.13
CA PRO A 325 -32.00 -16.67 2.72
C PRO A 325 -30.80 -16.53 1.76
N ALA A 326 -29.66 -16.00 2.23
CA ALA A 326 -28.46 -15.83 1.43
C ALA A 326 -27.36 -16.80 1.88
N PRO A 327 -26.67 -17.50 0.95
CA PRO A 327 -25.62 -18.45 1.31
C PRO A 327 -24.37 -17.73 1.85
N VAL A 328 -24.06 -17.99 3.13
CA VAL A 328 -22.83 -17.51 3.78
C VAL A 328 -21.62 -18.22 3.17
N GLN A 329 -20.61 -17.47 2.76
CA GLN A 329 -19.34 -17.96 2.22
C GLN A 329 -18.16 -17.75 3.16
N GLY A 330 -18.25 -16.76 4.07
CA GLY A 330 -17.20 -16.41 5.01
C GLY A 330 -17.71 -16.22 6.42
N VAL A 331 -16.91 -16.64 7.40
CA VAL A 331 -17.12 -16.43 8.84
C VAL A 331 -15.84 -15.83 9.40
N SER A 332 -15.98 -14.84 10.27
CA SER A 332 -14.93 -14.26 11.11
C SER A 332 -15.55 -13.84 12.46
N LEU A 333 -14.73 -13.59 13.49
CA LEU A 333 -15.21 -13.09 14.78
C LEU A 333 -14.86 -11.63 14.97
N ALA A 334 -15.80 -10.88 15.54
CA ALA A 334 -15.63 -9.49 15.94
C ALA A 334 -16.09 -9.31 17.39
N ARG A 335 -15.43 -8.39 18.13
CA ARG A 335 -16.03 -7.79 19.32
C ARG A 335 -16.40 -6.35 18.99
N VAL A 336 -17.68 -6.02 19.16
CA VAL A 336 -18.22 -4.67 18.88
C VAL A 336 -18.90 -4.21 20.15
N GLY A 337 -18.48 -3.06 20.71
CA GLY A 337 -18.92 -2.63 22.04
C GLY A 337 -18.64 -3.69 23.13
N GLY A 338 -17.55 -4.44 23.00
CA GLY A 338 -17.18 -5.57 23.87
C GLY A 338 -17.97 -6.87 23.65
N GLN A 339 -19.15 -6.83 23.04
CA GLN A 339 -19.98 -8.01 22.80
C GLN A 339 -19.47 -8.85 21.62
N PRO A 340 -19.52 -10.19 21.69
CA PRO A 340 -19.00 -11.08 20.66
C PRO A 340 -20.01 -11.33 19.52
N TYR A 341 -19.55 -11.23 18.27
CA TYR A 341 -20.35 -11.42 17.06
C TYR A 341 -19.66 -12.36 16.06
N TYR A 342 -20.45 -13.24 15.43
CA TYR A 342 -20.13 -13.83 14.13
C TYR A 342 -20.30 -12.74 13.06
N ARG A 343 -19.20 -12.36 12.42
CA ARG A 343 -19.19 -11.56 11.18
C ARG A 343 -19.31 -12.51 10.00
N LEU A 344 -20.51 -12.58 9.42
CA LEU A 344 -20.89 -13.44 8.31
C LEU A 344 -20.79 -12.67 6.99
N VAL A 345 -20.19 -13.28 5.98
CA VAL A 345 -20.11 -12.72 4.62
C VAL A 345 -20.91 -13.63 3.69
N ALA A 346 -21.96 -13.09 3.07
CA ALA A 346 -22.78 -13.78 2.08
C ALA A 346 -22.56 -13.17 0.68
N LEU A 347 -22.71 -13.99 -0.36
CA LEU A 347 -22.67 -13.49 -1.73
C LEU A 347 -23.99 -12.77 -2.04
N GLY A 348 -23.92 -11.48 -2.39
CA GLY A 348 -25.08 -10.78 -2.95
C GLY A 348 -25.48 -11.39 -4.30
N ALA A 349 -26.77 -11.46 -4.59
CA ALA A 349 -27.29 -11.96 -5.87
C ALA A 349 -26.91 -10.99 -7.02
N GLY A 350 -25.70 -11.16 -7.57
CA GLY A 350 -25.10 -10.24 -8.56
C GLY A 350 -24.54 -8.92 -7.99
N GLY A 351 -24.53 -8.76 -6.66
CA GLY A 351 -24.11 -7.54 -5.97
C GLY A 351 -22.81 -7.67 -5.18
N PRO A 352 -22.34 -6.59 -4.51
CA PRO A 352 -21.23 -6.66 -3.56
C PRO A 352 -21.54 -7.65 -2.42
N PRO A 353 -20.51 -8.23 -1.77
CA PRO A 353 -20.70 -9.14 -0.64
C PRO A 353 -21.46 -8.45 0.49
N GLN A 354 -22.53 -9.08 0.95
CA GLN A 354 -23.33 -8.61 2.08
C GLN A 354 -22.69 -9.11 3.38
N VAL A 355 -22.53 -8.22 4.37
CA VAL A 355 -21.91 -8.55 5.65
C VAL A 355 -22.93 -8.35 6.76
N THR A 356 -23.15 -9.38 7.57
CA THR A 356 -24.10 -9.38 8.69
C THR A 356 -23.40 -9.80 9.96
N TYR A 357 -23.72 -9.12 11.07
CA TYR A 357 -23.17 -9.41 12.38
C TYR A 357 -24.27 -10.06 13.22
N ARG A 358 -24.04 -11.29 13.67
CA ARG A 358 -24.97 -12.01 14.56
C ARG A 358 -24.27 -12.32 15.87
N SER A 359 -24.89 -11.94 16.99
CA SER A 359 -24.37 -12.18 18.33
C SER A 359 -24.07 -13.67 18.51
N THR A 360 -22.89 -14.00 19.03
CA THR A 360 -22.53 -15.40 19.31
C THR A 360 -23.25 -15.95 20.54
N ARG A 361 -24.05 -15.11 21.24
CA ARG A 361 -24.75 -15.47 22.47
C ARG A 361 -26.20 -15.89 22.28
N ASP A 362 -26.92 -15.16 21.42
CA ASP A 362 -28.37 -15.29 21.18
C ASP A 362 -28.78 -15.22 19.70
N GLY A 363 -27.83 -14.95 18.79
CA GLY A 363 -28.09 -14.82 17.36
C GLY A 363 -28.80 -13.54 16.91
N SER A 364 -28.98 -12.56 17.82
CA SER A 364 -29.48 -11.23 17.50
C SER A 364 -28.60 -10.54 16.44
N VAL A 365 -29.23 -9.80 15.52
CA VAL A 365 -28.51 -9.08 14.46
C VAL A 365 -28.09 -7.70 14.97
N LEU A 366 -26.83 -7.32 14.77
CA LEU A 366 -26.36 -5.96 15.00
C LEU A 366 -26.60 -5.10 13.73
N PRO A 367 -27.48 -4.08 13.77
CA PRO A 367 -27.67 -3.16 12.65
C PRO A 367 -26.36 -2.45 12.29
N ASP A 368 -26.10 -2.30 10.99
CA ASP A 368 -24.87 -1.68 10.45
C ASP A 368 -23.55 -2.19 11.05
N GLY A 369 -23.51 -3.44 11.52
CA GLY A 369 -22.40 -3.99 12.30
C GLY A 369 -21.02 -3.87 11.66
N GLU A 370 -20.93 -3.91 10.33
CA GLU A 370 -19.66 -3.69 9.61
C GLU A 370 -19.15 -2.25 9.76
N PHE A 371 -20.04 -1.27 9.69
CA PHE A 371 -19.71 0.15 9.85
C PHE A 371 -19.52 0.52 11.32
N ALA A 372 -20.33 -0.04 12.23
CA ALA A 372 -20.16 0.13 13.66
C ALA A 372 -18.80 -0.42 14.13
N TYR A 373 -18.43 -1.63 13.71
CA TYR A 373 -17.13 -2.21 14.06
C TYR A 373 -15.97 -1.47 13.41
N ALA A 374 -16.11 -1.09 12.13
CA ALA A 374 -15.09 -0.30 11.45
C ALA A 374 -14.85 1.05 12.13
N ARG A 375 -15.88 1.70 12.69
CA ARG A 375 -15.75 2.94 13.47
C ARG A 375 -14.95 2.73 14.75
N GLU A 376 -15.28 1.72 15.55
CA GLU A 376 -14.55 1.39 16.80
C GLU A 376 -13.07 1.05 16.53
N LEU A 377 -12.80 0.30 15.46
CA LEU A 377 -11.44 0.02 14.99
C LEU A 377 -10.72 1.30 14.54
N SER A 378 -11.41 2.19 13.82
CA SER A 378 -10.84 3.41 13.26
C SER A 378 -10.45 4.41 14.33
N GLU A 379 -11.28 4.59 15.37
CA GLU A 379 -10.97 5.42 16.54
C GLU A 379 -9.73 4.90 17.27
N GLN A 380 -9.65 3.59 17.52
CA GLN A 380 -8.47 2.96 18.14
C GLN A 380 -7.20 3.17 17.30
N PHE A 381 -7.28 2.98 15.98
CA PHE A 381 -6.13 3.09 15.09
C PHE A 381 -5.72 4.55 14.86
N ALA A 382 -6.66 5.50 14.86
CA ALA A 382 -6.39 6.93 14.82
C ALA A 382 -5.57 7.37 16.04
N GLN A 383 -5.93 6.91 17.24
CA GLN A 383 -5.15 7.15 18.46
C GLN A 383 -3.75 6.52 18.35
N ALA A 384 -3.66 5.25 17.97
CA ALA A 384 -2.40 4.50 17.96
C ALA A 384 -1.40 4.90 16.86
N LEU A 385 -1.87 5.33 15.68
CA LEU A 385 -1.00 5.69 14.56
C LEU A 385 -0.45 7.12 14.66
N ASP A 386 -1.21 8.04 15.25
CA ASP A 386 -0.91 9.47 15.18
C ASP A 386 -0.75 10.19 16.53
N GLY A 387 -1.23 9.64 17.65
CA GLY A 387 -1.13 10.26 18.99
C GLY A 387 -1.91 11.59 19.18
N HIS A 388 -2.31 12.23 18.08
CA HIS A 388 -2.92 13.56 18.01
C HIS A 388 -4.09 13.63 17.02
N LEU A 389 -4.86 12.54 16.88
CA LEU A 389 -6.20 12.57 16.26
C LEU A 389 -7.34 12.72 17.29
N VAL A 390 -6.99 12.83 18.59
CA VAL A 390 -7.91 13.12 19.69
C VAL A 390 -7.29 14.21 20.57
N PRO A 391 -7.90 15.40 20.71
CA PRO A 391 -7.58 16.31 21.79
C PRO A 391 -8.18 15.76 23.08
N GLY A 392 -7.34 15.26 23.98
CA GLY A 392 -7.73 14.90 25.35
C GLY A 392 -8.40 13.55 25.53
N THR A 393 -7.60 12.51 25.79
CA THR A 393 -7.89 11.50 26.81
C THR A 393 -6.57 10.95 27.33
N ALA A 394 -6.24 11.25 28.59
CA ALA A 394 -5.09 10.63 29.24
C ALA A 394 -5.37 9.14 29.46
N LEU A 395 -4.43 8.29 29.04
CA LEU A 395 -4.49 6.85 29.31
C LEU A 395 -4.21 6.60 30.79
N ALA A 396 -5.26 6.43 31.60
CA ALA A 396 -5.17 5.86 32.93
C ALA A 396 -5.20 4.33 32.84
N GLY A 397 -4.15 3.64 33.30
CA GLY A 397 -4.06 2.18 33.13
C GLY A 397 -2.76 1.49 33.57
N ALA A 398 -1.95 2.11 34.41
CA ALA A 398 -0.91 1.42 35.20
C ALA A 398 -1.02 1.94 36.64
N ASN A 399 -1.15 1.03 37.59
CA ASN A 399 -1.41 1.38 39.00
C ASN A 399 -0.15 1.88 39.68
N ASP A 400 -0.26 2.94 40.48
CA ASP A 400 0.39 3.01 41.79
C ASP A 400 -0.39 3.95 42.74
N ALA A 401 -0.25 3.68 44.04
CA ALA A 401 -1.26 3.90 45.07
C ALA A 401 -1.37 5.29 45.73
N LEU A 402 -2.50 5.47 46.43
CA LEU A 402 -2.81 6.35 47.60
C LEU A 402 -3.50 7.74 47.37
N PRO A 403 -4.28 8.24 48.36
CA PRO A 403 -5.42 9.15 48.11
C PRO A 403 -5.42 10.47 48.93
N ALA A 404 -6.29 11.43 48.54
CA ALA A 404 -7.06 12.30 49.46
C ALA A 404 -8.01 13.28 48.70
N ASP A 405 -9.20 13.51 49.28
CA ASP A 405 -10.01 14.76 49.30
C ASP A 405 -10.49 15.50 48.01
N CYS A 406 -11.56 16.32 48.03
CA CYS A 406 -12.91 16.27 48.64
C CYS A 406 -13.70 17.52 48.19
N CYS A 407 -15.03 17.42 47.99
CA CYS A 407 -16.01 18.53 47.77
C CYS A 407 -15.83 19.33 46.43
N VAL A 408 -16.82 20.04 45.83
CA VAL A 408 -18.15 20.58 46.24
C VAL A 408 -19.21 20.39 45.11
N LEU A 409 -20.50 20.55 45.46
CA LEU A 409 -21.75 20.35 44.69
C LEU A 409 -22.19 21.58 43.81
N PRO A 410 -23.33 21.54 43.05
CA PRO A 410 -23.50 22.24 41.76
C PRO A 410 -24.46 23.46 41.77
N ALA A 411 -24.69 24.05 40.59
CA ALA A 411 -25.78 25.00 40.33
C ALA A 411 -26.50 24.72 38.98
N THR A 412 -27.81 25.01 38.95
CA THR A 412 -28.79 24.83 37.86
C THR A 412 -29.75 26.06 37.86
N PRO A 413 -30.75 26.21 36.95
CA PRO A 413 -30.75 26.10 35.48
C PRO A 413 -31.54 27.26 34.78
N SER A 414 -31.84 27.10 33.47
CA SER A 414 -33.04 27.64 32.74
C SER A 414 -33.05 29.09 32.18
N PRO A 415 -33.93 29.43 31.19
CA PRO A 415 -34.48 28.61 30.07
C PRO A 415 -34.59 29.33 28.68
N GLU A 416 -35.24 28.65 27.71
CA GLU A 416 -35.86 29.12 26.44
C GLU A 416 -34.93 29.25 25.20
N ALA A 417 -35.25 28.86 23.94
CA ALA A 417 -36.37 28.16 23.28
C ALA A 417 -35.91 27.70 21.85
N GLU A 418 -36.56 26.86 21.02
CA GLU A 418 -37.79 26.05 21.11
C GLU A 418 -37.77 24.78 20.21
N THR A 419 -38.35 23.68 20.70
CA THR A 419 -39.24 22.66 20.09
C THR A 419 -39.22 22.26 18.60
N ARG A 420 -38.98 20.96 18.35
CA ARG A 420 -39.95 20.06 17.67
C ARG A 420 -40.04 18.72 18.39
N THR A 421 -41.27 18.31 18.70
CA THR A 421 -41.61 17.23 19.62
C THR A 421 -41.71 15.85 18.95
N ALA A 422 -41.43 14.81 19.73
CA ALA A 422 -41.65 13.40 19.39
C ALA A 422 -42.74 12.78 20.30
N ILE A 423 -43.28 11.61 19.91
CA ILE A 423 -44.03 10.66 20.75
C ILE A 423 -43.77 9.26 20.13
N GLY A 424 -43.46 8.15 20.81
CA GLY A 424 -43.17 7.82 22.22
C GLY A 424 -43.07 6.27 22.35
N THR A 425 -42.43 5.63 23.34
CA THR A 425 -41.64 6.15 24.48
C THR A 425 -40.63 5.07 24.99
N ALA A 426 -39.94 5.37 26.10
CA ALA A 426 -38.87 4.63 26.79
C ALA A 426 -39.41 3.66 27.90
N ALA A 427 -38.63 2.93 28.73
CA ALA A 427 -37.22 3.07 29.09
C ALA A 427 -36.58 1.79 29.70
N ALA A 428 -35.24 1.68 29.61
CA ALA A 428 -34.34 1.25 30.70
C ALA A 428 -32.89 1.59 30.32
N SER A 429 -32.16 2.33 31.16
CA SER A 429 -30.85 2.90 30.85
C SER A 429 -29.69 2.12 31.47
N LEU A 430 -28.61 1.87 30.70
CA LEU A 430 -27.28 1.50 31.21
C LEU A 430 -26.20 1.85 30.16
N GLY A 431 -25.14 2.54 30.58
CA GLY A 431 -23.93 2.81 29.77
C GLY A 431 -23.86 4.22 29.17
N ALA A 432 -22.96 5.05 29.70
CA ALA A 432 -22.70 6.40 29.20
C ALA A 432 -22.04 6.37 27.82
N ALA A 433 -22.45 7.27 26.92
CA ALA A 433 -21.82 7.45 25.62
C ALA A 433 -20.46 8.18 25.77
N PRO A 434 -19.37 7.70 25.14
CA PRO A 434 -18.12 8.46 25.06
C PRO A 434 -18.30 9.70 24.18
N ALA A 435 -17.50 10.74 24.45
CA ALA A 435 -17.59 12.03 23.78
C ALA A 435 -17.42 11.95 22.26
N SER A 436 -18.16 12.79 21.53
CA SER A 436 -18.18 12.84 20.06
C SER A 436 -16.76 12.94 19.47
N PRO A 437 -16.29 11.97 18.67
CA PRO A 437 -15.02 12.06 17.98
C PRO A 437 -15.08 13.13 16.88
N ALA A 438 -13.91 13.67 16.50
CA ALA A 438 -13.77 14.68 15.44
C ALA A 438 -14.59 14.28 14.19
N ALA A 439 -15.49 15.17 13.76
CA ALA A 439 -16.69 14.82 12.98
C ALA A 439 -16.40 13.80 11.87
N LEU A 440 -16.79 12.56 12.13
CA LEU A 440 -16.58 11.42 11.25
C LEU A 440 -17.58 11.51 10.09
N GLY A 441 -17.08 11.53 8.86
CA GLY A 441 -17.91 11.39 7.67
C GLY A 441 -18.54 10.00 7.57
N SER A 442 -19.55 9.88 6.72
CA SER A 442 -20.24 8.61 6.48
C SER A 442 -19.24 7.52 6.02
N PRO A 443 -19.20 6.35 6.69
CA PRO A 443 -18.29 5.28 6.30
C PRO A 443 -18.69 4.67 4.95
N GLU A 444 -17.69 4.37 4.12
CA GLU A 444 -17.86 3.86 2.75
C GLU A 444 -17.27 2.45 2.62
N LEU A 445 -18.02 1.48 2.09
CA LEU A 445 -17.52 0.13 1.82
C LEU A 445 -16.75 0.09 0.48
N VAL A 446 -15.45 -0.18 0.56
CA VAL A 446 -14.55 -0.25 -0.60
C VAL A 446 -14.26 -1.72 -0.94
N THR A 447 -14.82 -2.17 -2.07
CA THR A 447 -14.73 -3.56 -2.56
C THR A 447 -13.79 -3.74 -3.75
N ARG A 448 -13.20 -2.66 -4.26
CA ARG A 448 -12.25 -2.66 -5.38
C ARG A 448 -11.13 -1.65 -5.17
N PHE A 449 -9.97 -1.87 -5.79
CA PHE A 449 -8.88 -0.90 -5.80
C PHE A 449 -9.13 0.19 -6.83
N ALA A 450 -9.20 1.45 -6.39
CA ALA A 450 -9.45 2.62 -7.24
C ALA A 450 -8.98 3.91 -6.57
N GLY A 451 -8.68 4.94 -7.37
CA GLY A 451 -8.30 6.27 -6.88
C GLY A 451 -7.12 6.24 -5.90
N GLU A 452 -7.28 6.89 -4.75
CA GLU A 452 -6.28 6.90 -3.66
C GLU A 452 -6.05 5.51 -3.03
N TYR A 453 -7.01 4.59 -3.12
CA TYR A 453 -6.90 3.22 -2.59
C TYR A 453 -6.49 2.21 -3.67
N GLY A 454 -5.26 2.37 -4.19
CA GLY A 454 -4.71 1.49 -5.23
C GLY A 454 -4.37 0.06 -4.78
N PHE A 455 -4.09 -0.82 -5.76
CA PHE A 455 -3.82 -2.26 -5.56
C PHE A 455 -2.65 -2.58 -4.60
N VAL A 456 -1.78 -1.60 -4.37
CA VAL A 456 -0.66 -1.68 -3.43
C VAL A 456 -1.12 -1.91 -1.99
N ASN A 457 -2.37 -1.57 -1.65
CA ASN A 457 -2.91 -1.78 -0.30
C ASN A 457 -3.25 -3.25 0.00
N LYS A 458 -3.41 -4.11 -1.02
CA LYS A 458 -3.50 -5.59 -0.93
C LYS A 458 -4.65 -6.18 -0.09
N ARG A 459 -5.43 -5.35 0.60
CA ARG A 459 -6.56 -5.73 1.47
C ARG A 459 -7.89 -5.27 0.88
N LEU A 460 -8.84 -6.19 0.74
CA LEU A 460 -10.24 -5.97 0.34
C LEU A 460 -11.14 -7.08 0.93
N PRO A 461 -12.42 -6.79 1.21
CA PRO A 461 -13.00 -5.45 1.28
C PRO A 461 -12.48 -4.67 2.49
N VAL A 462 -12.58 -3.35 2.44
CA VAL A 462 -12.24 -2.45 3.57
C VAL A 462 -13.31 -1.39 3.72
N VAL A 463 -13.47 -0.85 4.93
CA VAL A 463 -14.31 0.34 5.16
C VAL A 463 -13.39 1.56 5.20
N LYS A 464 -13.74 2.59 4.43
CA LYS A 464 -13.12 3.92 4.46
C LYS A 464 -13.88 4.80 5.44
N LEU A 465 -13.16 5.47 6.33
CA LEU A 465 -13.69 6.44 7.28
C LEU A 465 -12.93 7.75 7.11
N THR A 466 -13.66 8.82 6.81
CA THR A 466 -13.09 10.17 6.63
C THR A 466 -13.29 10.99 7.90
N TYR A 467 -12.28 11.78 8.27
CA TYR A 467 -12.33 12.62 9.45
C TYR A 467 -12.27 14.11 9.07
N ALA A 468 -13.14 14.92 9.68
CA ALA A 468 -13.02 16.37 9.65
C ALA A 468 -11.84 16.81 10.54
N GLY A 469 -10.65 16.93 9.94
CA GLY A 469 -9.43 17.32 10.61
C GLY A 469 -8.36 17.79 9.63
N ALA A 470 -7.24 18.32 10.14
CA ALA A 470 -6.17 18.87 9.32
C ALA A 470 -5.61 17.83 8.33
N GLY A 471 -5.64 18.17 7.03
CA GLY A 471 -5.22 17.26 5.96
C GLY A 471 -6.22 16.14 5.62
N HIS A 472 -7.46 16.23 6.11
CA HIS A 472 -8.60 15.36 5.80
C HIS A 472 -8.26 13.86 5.81
N PRO A 473 -7.80 13.29 6.94
CA PRO A 473 -7.36 11.90 6.98
C PRO A 473 -8.52 10.96 6.65
N ALA A 474 -8.26 10.01 5.75
CA ALA A 474 -9.11 8.87 5.45
C ALA A 474 -8.40 7.60 5.94
N LEU A 475 -8.98 6.92 6.93
CA LEU A 475 -8.50 5.62 7.37
C LEU A 475 -9.30 4.52 6.68
N TYR A 476 -8.58 3.52 6.16
CA TYR A 476 -9.13 2.32 5.56
C TYR A 476 -8.88 1.16 6.51
N VAL A 477 -9.95 0.53 6.99
CA VAL A 477 -9.93 -0.55 7.97
C VAL A 477 -10.39 -1.84 7.33
N GLU A 478 -9.75 -2.97 7.66
CA GLU A 478 -10.20 -4.31 7.29
C GLU A 478 -10.86 -5.00 8.50
N PRO A 479 -12.21 -5.00 8.62
CA PRO A 479 -12.88 -5.53 9.81
C PRO A 479 -12.70 -7.05 9.98
N ALA A 480 -12.52 -7.79 8.87
CA ALA A 480 -12.29 -9.23 8.87
C ALA A 480 -11.00 -9.68 9.60
N THR A 481 -10.01 -8.79 9.71
CA THR A 481 -8.72 -9.07 10.37
C THR A 481 -8.42 -8.12 11.53
N GLY A 482 -9.20 -7.05 11.71
CA GLY A 482 -8.94 -6.02 12.71
C GLY A 482 -7.65 -5.25 12.43
N ARG A 483 -7.36 -4.90 11.16
CA ARG A 483 -6.11 -4.20 10.80
C ARG A 483 -6.36 -2.93 9.98
N PRO A 484 -5.53 -1.88 10.16
CA PRO A 484 -5.51 -0.74 9.24
C PRO A 484 -4.88 -1.17 7.91
N ALA A 485 -5.57 -0.88 6.81
CA ALA A 485 -5.11 -1.15 5.46
C ALA A 485 -4.47 0.10 4.81
N ALA A 486 -4.99 1.29 5.10
CA ALA A 486 -4.36 2.56 4.74
C ALA A 486 -4.75 3.72 5.66
N LEU A 487 -3.87 4.72 5.72
CA LEU A 487 -4.13 6.05 6.23
C LEU A 487 -3.72 7.00 5.10
N VAL A 488 -4.62 7.89 4.67
CA VAL A 488 -4.41 8.77 3.52
C VAL A 488 -4.81 10.19 3.87
N ARG A 489 -3.88 11.12 3.77
CA ARG A 489 -4.03 12.57 3.97
C ARG A 489 -3.86 13.33 2.66
N ASP A 490 -4.16 14.62 2.66
CA ASP A 490 -3.97 15.48 1.48
C ASP A 490 -2.52 15.55 0.98
N GLY A 491 -1.54 15.33 1.87
CA GLY A 491 -0.14 15.15 1.49
C GLY A 491 0.06 13.90 0.61
N ASP A 492 -0.49 12.76 1.04
CA ASP A 492 -0.44 11.48 0.31
C ASP A 492 -1.26 11.53 -0.99
N ARG A 493 -2.35 12.30 -1.03
CA ARG A 493 -3.14 12.53 -2.25
C ARG A 493 -2.35 13.30 -3.30
N ARG A 494 -1.71 14.41 -2.92
CA ARG A 494 -0.93 15.25 -3.85
C ARG A 494 0.33 14.53 -4.35
N GLU A 495 1.01 13.81 -3.46
CA GLU A 495 2.16 12.98 -3.82
C GLU A 495 1.73 11.83 -4.72
N GLY A 496 0.75 11.03 -4.31
CA GLY A 496 0.27 9.88 -5.08
C GLY A 496 -0.23 10.26 -6.47
N LEU A 497 -0.87 11.43 -6.60
CA LEU A 497 -1.24 12.02 -7.90
C LEU A 497 0.02 12.37 -8.72
N SER A 498 0.98 13.11 -8.15
CA SER A 498 2.25 13.43 -8.81
C SER A 498 2.96 12.17 -9.30
N PHE A 499 3.09 11.16 -8.45
CA PHE A 499 3.79 9.92 -8.75
C PHE A 499 3.05 9.05 -9.78
N ALA A 500 1.72 8.99 -9.73
CA ALA A 500 0.94 8.33 -10.78
C ALA A 500 1.10 9.05 -12.13
N VAL A 501 0.92 10.37 -12.14
CA VAL A 501 0.86 11.20 -13.35
C VAL A 501 2.22 11.35 -14.02
N LEU A 502 3.23 11.78 -13.26
CA LEU A 502 4.55 12.18 -13.78
C LEU A 502 5.58 11.04 -13.77
N HIS A 503 5.53 10.16 -12.76
CA HIS A 503 6.51 9.08 -12.61
C HIS A 503 6.03 7.74 -13.20
N LYS A 504 4.71 7.49 -13.22
CA LYS A 504 4.10 6.29 -13.83
C LYS A 504 3.34 6.56 -15.13
N PHE A 505 3.41 7.79 -15.66
CA PHE A 505 2.80 8.18 -16.93
C PHE A 505 1.28 7.92 -17.00
N PHE A 506 0.56 7.93 -15.87
CA PHE A 506 -0.87 7.59 -15.82
C PHE A 506 -1.78 8.49 -16.68
N LEU A 507 -1.29 9.66 -17.12
CA LEU A 507 -1.89 10.46 -18.19
C LEU A 507 -2.10 9.72 -19.52
N MET A 508 -1.42 8.58 -19.75
CA MET A 508 -1.55 7.75 -20.95
C MET A 508 -2.41 6.50 -20.73
N ASP A 509 -3.03 6.34 -19.55
CA ASP A 509 -3.82 5.12 -19.24
C ASP A 509 -5.08 4.98 -20.12
N TRP A 510 -5.61 6.10 -20.62
CA TRP A 510 -6.71 6.13 -21.61
C TRP A 510 -6.38 5.41 -22.93
N ALA A 511 -5.10 5.35 -23.31
CA ALA A 511 -4.62 4.64 -24.48
C ALA A 511 -4.34 3.14 -24.20
N GLY A 512 -4.66 2.69 -22.98
CA GLY A 512 -4.43 1.34 -22.50
C GLY A 512 -3.02 1.12 -21.94
N LYS A 513 -2.95 0.19 -20.99
CA LYS A 513 -1.74 -0.15 -20.22
C LYS A 513 -0.49 -0.38 -21.09
N ASN A 514 -0.62 -1.09 -22.20
CA ASN A 514 0.50 -1.39 -23.10
C ASN A 514 1.08 -0.13 -23.75
N VAL A 515 0.24 0.84 -24.14
CA VAL A 515 0.69 2.10 -24.74
C VAL A 515 1.37 2.98 -23.69
N ARG A 516 0.75 3.14 -22.51
CA ARG A 516 1.35 3.85 -21.37
C ARG A 516 2.75 3.32 -21.05
N ASP A 517 2.87 2.00 -20.92
CA ASP A 517 4.10 1.33 -20.51
C ASP A 517 5.17 1.37 -21.64
N ALA A 518 4.75 1.35 -22.92
CA ALA A 518 5.65 1.62 -24.05
C ALA A 518 6.15 3.08 -24.08
N VAL A 519 5.28 4.07 -23.83
CA VAL A 519 5.66 5.50 -23.74
C VAL A 519 6.68 5.72 -22.61
N ALA A 520 6.52 5.05 -21.47
CA ALA A 520 7.50 5.07 -20.39
C ALA A 520 8.86 4.48 -20.81
N ILE A 521 8.87 3.36 -21.54
CA ILE A 521 10.10 2.76 -22.09
C ILE A 521 10.78 3.71 -23.09
N PHE A 522 10.05 4.26 -24.07
CA PHE A 522 10.62 5.19 -25.05
C PHE A 522 11.16 6.46 -24.38
N SER A 523 10.49 6.94 -23.33
CA SER A 523 10.97 8.06 -22.50
C SER A 523 12.30 7.73 -21.83
N ALA A 524 12.40 6.57 -21.16
CA ALA A 524 13.63 6.10 -20.51
C ALA A 524 14.78 5.87 -21.51
N LEU A 525 14.48 5.33 -22.70
CA LEU A 525 15.44 5.20 -23.81
C LEU A 525 15.94 6.58 -24.29
N GLY A 526 15.07 7.59 -24.36
CA GLY A 526 15.46 8.96 -24.67
C GLY A 526 16.44 9.55 -23.65
N VAL A 527 16.18 9.32 -22.35
CA VAL A 527 17.08 9.71 -21.25
C VAL A 527 18.43 8.99 -21.36
N LEU A 528 18.43 7.68 -21.63
CA LEU A 528 19.63 6.88 -21.84
C LEU A 528 20.48 7.42 -23.00
N VAL A 529 19.88 7.65 -24.17
CA VAL A 529 20.58 8.16 -25.37
C VAL A 529 21.17 9.55 -25.14
N VAL A 530 20.44 10.48 -24.51
CA VAL A 530 20.96 11.83 -24.21
C VAL A 530 22.11 11.78 -23.20
N THR A 531 22.02 10.89 -22.22
CA THR A 531 23.07 10.65 -21.21
C THR A 531 24.34 10.12 -21.87
N LEU A 532 24.23 9.10 -22.74
CA LEU A 532 25.35 8.55 -23.48
C LEU A 532 26.00 9.59 -24.41
N TYR A 533 25.20 10.41 -25.11
CA TYR A 533 25.75 11.53 -25.90
C TYR A 533 26.42 12.61 -25.03
N GLY A 534 25.88 12.89 -23.85
CA GLY A 534 26.49 13.82 -22.88
C GLY A 534 27.85 13.32 -22.40
N MET A 535 27.94 12.03 -22.06
CA MET A 535 29.17 11.35 -21.66
C MET A 535 30.21 11.35 -22.80
N ALA A 536 29.81 10.96 -24.02
CA ALA A 536 30.71 10.98 -25.19
C ALA A 536 31.24 12.39 -25.51
N LEU A 537 30.39 13.42 -25.38
CA LEU A 537 30.81 14.82 -25.51
C LEU A 537 31.76 15.26 -24.39
N ALA A 538 31.56 14.79 -23.15
CA ALA A 538 32.44 15.10 -22.03
C ALA A 538 33.84 14.48 -22.23
N LEU A 539 33.91 13.20 -22.62
CA LEU A 539 35.16 12.49 -22.91
C LEU A 539 35.93 13.14 -24.09
N LYS A 540 35.22 13.54 -25.15
CA LYS A 540 35.82 14.25 -26.31
C LYS A 540 36.22 15.71 -26.02
N THR A 541 35.85 16.26 -24.86
CA THR A 541 36.23 17.63 -24.43
C THR A 541 36.97 17.61 -23.09
N TRP A 542 37.66 16.50 -22.85
CA TRP A 542 38.54 16.27 -21.69
C TRP A 542 39.90 15.76 -22.18
N ARG A 543 39.92 14.96 -23.25
CA ARG A 543 40.94 15.08 -24.30
C ARG A 543 40.84 16.43 -25.00
#